data_AF-A0A3B9Y601-F1
#
_entry.id   AF-A0A3B9Y601-F1
#
_cell.length_a   1.000
_cell.length_b   1.000
_cell.length_c   1.000
_cell.angle_alpha   90.00
_cell.angle_beta   90.00
_cell.angle_gamma   90.00
#
_symmetry.space_group_name_H-M   'P 1'
#
loop_
_entity.id
_entity.type
_entity.pdbx_description
1 polymer ?
#
loop_
_entity_poly.entity_id
_entity_poly.type
_entity_poly.pdbx_seq_one_letter_code
_entity_poly.pdbx_strand_id
1 'polypeptide(L)'
;MLTPYFIIRKIYTLAPIGIALTLLLAACAGGNASVTTTSSTPTAPTQSTASISAIGYGVLKHAPYGRAELTWDPVSKSLTVKLSITGLVPHSIHPDHIHGGSCTIPGRLIYPLQYIIADATGNATATSTIKNITDGIPATGWLIYVHNGPYVTTDAQSLPITCGDIINPAAAKSVAVNMTTSTERDQAASGAVQLTLRGEQLTVNLKLTGLQPGSTHPAQINAGSCAKQGNLVHQLPNVVADASGNVNMTTFIGNVSAIPATGWYVNVHYSTDVMNQAGADAIVCGDVTK
;
A
#
# COMPACT_ATOMS: atom_id res chain seq x y z
N MET A 1 0.71 -46.29 12.72
CA MET A 1 1.62 -46.69 11.63
C MET A 1 2.11 -45.41 10.97
N LEU A 2 3.34 -45.01 11.29
CA LEU A 2 3.98 -43.78 10.83
C LEU A 2 4.85 -44.12 9.63
N THR A 3 4.56 -43.53 8.48
CA THR A 3 5.34 -43.70 7.24
C THR A 3 6.20 -42.44 7.05
N PRO A 4 7.54 -42.51 7.12
CA PRO A 4 8.40 -41.36 6.87
C PRO A 4 8.60 -41.14 5.37
N TYR A 5 8.32 -39.92 4.90
CA TYR A 5 8.61 -39.48 3.54
C TYR A 5 10.08 -39.05 3.43
N PHE A 6 10.85 -39.75 2.59
CA PHE A 6 12.24 -39.41 2.25
C PHE A 6 12.29 -38.22 1.29
N ILE A 7 13.06 -37.18 1.65
CA ILE A 7 13.38 -36.05 0.77
C ILE A 7 14.67 -36.39 0.02
N ILE A 8 14.58 -36.53 -1.32
CA ILE A 8 15.74 -36.68 -2.21
C ILE A 8 16.26 -35.28 -2.56
N ARG A 9 17.40 -34.89 -1.97
CA ARG A 9 18.18 -33.71 -2.40
C ARG A 9 18.97 -34.06 -3.67
N LYS A 10 18.64 -33.44 -4.80
CA LYS A 10 19.50 -33.46 -6.00
C LYS A 10 20.66 -32.48 -5.83
N ILE A 11 21.88 -33.04 -5.76
CA ILE A 11 23.14 -32.30 -5.79
C ILE A 11 23.53 -32.15 -7.26
N TYR A 12 23.67 -30.90 -7.73
CA TYR A 12 24.22 -30.62 -9.06
C TYR A 12 25.73 -30.38 -8.94
N THR A 13 26.50 -31.27 -9.56
CA THR A 13 27.95 -31.20 -9.72
C THR A 13 28.32 -30.19 -10.81
N LEU A 14 29.14 -29.20 -10.47
CA LEU A 14 29.79 -28.28 -11.42
C LEU A 14 31.03 -28.95 -12.02
N ALA A 15 31.12 -28.98 -13.34
CA ALA A 15 32.31 -29.42 -14.09
C ALA A 15 33.13 -28.20 -14.54
N PRO A 16 34.48 -28.23 -14.49
CA PRO A 16 35.30 -27.14 -15.01
C PRO A 16 35.61 -27.36 -16.50
N ILE A 17 35.40 -26.33 -17.31
CA ILE A 17 35.91 -26.28 -18.69
C ILE A 17 36.94 -25.15 -18.74
N GLY A 18 38.19 -25.51 -19.04
CA GLY A 18 39.26 -24.58 -19.37
C GLY A 18 39.47 -24.48 -20.89
N ILE A 19 40.37 -23.56 -21.25
CA ILE A 19 40.98 -23.32 -22.59
C ILE A 19 40.13 -22.38 -23.46
N ALA A 20 40.62 -21.34 -24.17
CA ALA A 20 41.96 -20.87 -24.53
C ALA A 20 41.98 -19.33 -24.66
N LEU A 21 43.17 -18.77 -24.47
CA LEU A 21 43.55 -17.38 -24.68
C LEU A 21 43.94 -17.17 -26.16
N THR A 22 43.29 -16.23 -26.86
CA THR A 22 43.78 -15.67 -28.13
C THR A 22 43.74 -14.14 -28.07
N LEU A 23 44.94 -13.54 -28.12
CA LEU A 23 45.14 -12.09 -28.28
C LEU A 23 44.92 -11.69 -29.75
N LEU A 24 44.10 -10.66 -29.96
CA LEU A 24 44.12 -9.84 -31.18
C LEU A 24 44.08 -8.37 -30.76
N LEU A 25 45.20 -7.67 -30.97
CA LEU A 25 45.31 -6.22 -30.87
C LEU A 25 44.58 -5.56 -32.05
N ALA A 26 43.69 -4.63 -31.75
CA ALA A 26 43.30 -3.57 -32.68
C ALA A 26 43.28 -2.24 -31.92
N ALA A 27 44.28 -1.41 -32.21
CA ALA A 27 44.38 -0.05 -31.73
C ALA A 27 43.46 0.86 -32.57
N CYS A 28 42.63 1.67 -31.92
CA CYS A 28 42.11 2.90 -32.48
C CYS A 28 42.06 3.96 -31.36
N ALA A 29 42.81 5.03 -31.59
CA ALA A 29 42.84 6.23 -30.78
C ALA A 29 41.50 6.96 -30.83
N GLY A 30 41.04 7.44 -29.67
CA GLY A 30 39.88 8.32 -29.53
C GLY A 30 40.04 9.08 -28.21
N GLY A 31 40.06 10.40 -28.27
CA GLY A 31 40.65 11.27 -27.26
C GLY A 31 39.93 11.30 -25.91
N ASN A 32 40.74 11.48 -24.86
CA ASN A 32 40.29 11.81 -23.51
C ASN A 32 39.53 13.13 -23.50
N ALA A 33 38.21 13.07 -23.38
CA ALA A 33 37.43 14.15 -22.80
C ALA A 33 37.22 13.81 -21.31
N SER A 34 38.02 14.44 -20.45
CA SER A 34 37.71 14.50 -19.02
C SER A 34 36.39 15.22 -18.84
N VAL A 35 35.32 14.46 -18.62
CA VAL A 35 34.04 15.00 -18.16
C VAL A 35 34.20 15.31 -16.67
N THR A 36 34.52 16.57 -16.37
CA THR A 36 34.41 17.11 -15.03
C THR A 36 32.93 17.10 -14.65
N THR A 37 32.51 16.10 -13.89
CA THR A 37 31.20 16.08 -13.24
C THR A 37 31.21 17.11 -12.13
N THR A 38 30.68 18.31 -12.42
CA THR A 38 30.33 19.27 -11.37
C THR A 38 29.20 18.66 -10.54
N SER A 39 29.54 18.15 -9.36
CA SER A 39 28.59 17.81 -8.32
C SER A 39 27.93 19.09 -7.81
N SER A 40 26.83 19.51 -8.45
CA SER A 40 25.96 20.52 -7.88
C SER A 40 25.20 19.90 -6.72
N THR A 41 25.66 20.16 -5.50
CA THR A 41 24.91 19.95 -4.27
C THR A 41 23.54 20.64 -4.42
N PRO A 42 22.40 19.94 -4.25
CA PRO A 42 21.11 20.61 -4.32
C PRO A 42 21.00 21.55 -3.12
N THR A 43 21.06 22.86 -3.39
CA THR A 43 20.78 23.90 -2.39
C THR A 43 19.33 23.74 -1.95
N ALA A 44 19.10 23.52 -0.66
CA ALA A 44 17.75 23.51 -0.10
C ALA A 44 17.05 24.83 -0.45
N PRO A 45 15.79 24.82 -0.93
CA PRO A 45 15.10 26.05 -1.28
C PRO A 45 15.04 27.00 -0.08
N THR A 46 15.52 28.22 -0.23
CA THR A 46 15.42 29.26 0.79
C THR A 46 13.95 29.60 1.02
N GLN A 47 13.54 29.69 2.28
CA GLN A 47 12.16 29.99 2.64
C GLN A 47 11.73 31.36 2.12
N SER A 48 10.56 31.43 1.48
CA SER A 48 9.98 32.68 0.98
C SER A 48 9.58 33.60 2.13
N THR A 49 9.96 34.88 2.03
CA THR A 49 9.55 35.95 2.96
C THR A 49 8.19 36.55 2.61
N ALA A 50 7.54 36.08 1.55
CA ALA A 50 6.21 36.54 1.17
C ALA A 50 5.15 36.21 2.23
N SER A 51 4.09 37.03 2.26
CA SER A 51 2.90 36.77 3.07
C SER A 51 2.22 35.46 2.65
N ILE A 52 1.54 34.82 3.61
CA ILE A 52 0.74 33.62 3.33
C ILE A 52 -0.41 34.00 2.40
N SER A 53 -0.52 33.31 1.26
CA SER A 53 -1.61 33.47 0.29
C SER A 53 -2.68 32.38 0.42
N ALA A 54 -2.33 31.19 0.93
CA ALA A 54 -3.27 30.10 1.17
C ALA A 54 -2.72 29.11 2.21
N ILE A 55 -3.64 28.44 2.92
CA ILE A 55 -3.34 27.31 3.80
C ILE A 55 -4.31 26.17 3.45
N GLY A 56 -3.82 24.94 3.35
CA GLY A 56 -4.64 23.74 3.22
C GLY A 56 -4.31 22.73 4.29
N TYR A 57 -5.28 21.91 4.67
CA TYR A 57 -5.15 20.89 5.71
C TYR A 57 -5.71 19.56 5.23
N GLY A 58 -5.09 18.46 5.66
CA GLY A 58 -5.62 17.11 5.46
C GLY A 58 -5.37 16.23 6.68
N VAL A 59 -6.35 15.42 7.05
CA VAL A 59 -6.21 14.34 8.03
C VAL A 59 -5.91 13.06 7.27
N LEU A 60 -4.75 12.46 7.54
CA LEU A 60 -4.33 11.22 6.90
C LEU A 60 -4.77 10.05 7.76
N LYS A 61 -5.55 9.16 7.15
CA LYS A 61 -6.00 7.90 7.76
C LYS A 61 -5.43 6.73 6.99
N HIS A 62 -5.45 5.56 7.60
CA HIS A 62 -5.12 4.33 6.91
C HIS A 62 -5.93 4.18 5.61
N ALA A 63 -5.24 3.73 4.57
CA ALA A 63 -5.80 3.21 3.34
C ALA A 63 -5.07 1.89 3.02
N PRO A 64 -5.69 0.99 2.24
CA PRO A 64 -7.09 1.03 1.78
C PRO A 64 -8.12 0.75 2.90
N TYR A 65 -9.40 0.94 2.61
CA TYR A 65 -10.49 0.65 3.56
C TYR A 65 -11.77 0.25 2.82
N GLY A 66 -12.75 -0.32 3.51
CA GLY A 66 -14.00 -0.69 2.86
C GLY A 66 -15.04 -1.40 3.72
N ARG A 67 -15.87 -2.21 3.06
CA ARG A 67 -16.94 -2.99 3.67
C ARG A 67 -17.04 -4.35 3.00
N ALA A 68 -17.29 -5.38 3.79
CA ALA A 68 -17.79 -6.66 3.33
C ALA A 68 -19.25 -6.86 3.77
N GLU A 69 -20.04 -7.53 2.93
CA GLU A 69 -21.40 -7.97 3.22
C GLU A 69 -21.47 -9.48 2.98
N LEU A 70 -21.82 -10.21 4.04
CA LEU A 70 -21.98 -11.64 4.02
C LEU A 70 -23.46 -11.95 4.04
N THR A 71 -23.94 -12.76 3.10
CA THR A 71 -25.33 -13.25 3.10
C THR A 71 -25.33 -14.76 2.96
N TRP A 72 -25.91 -15.45 3.94
CA TRP A 72 -26.06 -16.89 3.94
C TRP A 72 -27.50 -17.32 3.65
N ASP A 73 -27.65 -18.19 2.67
CA ASP A 73 -28.91 -18.84 2.34
C ASP A 73 -28.95 -20.28 2.92
N PRO A 74 -29.82 -20.56 3.90
CA PRO A 74 -29.97 -21.90 4.48
C PRO A 74 -30.52 -22.95 3.51
N VAL A 75 -31.27 -22.54 2.47
CA VAL A 75 -31.88 -23.48 1.53
C VAL A 75 -30.81 -24.04 0.59
N SER A 76 -30.04 -23.16 -0.05
CA SER A 76 -28.94 -23.57 -0.93
C SER A 76 -27.62 -23.84 -0.21
N LYS A 77 -27.56 -23.62 1.12
CA LYS A 77 -26.35 -23.74 1.96
C LYS A 77 -25.18 -22.95 1.37
N SER A 78 -25.48 -21.74 0.92
CA SER A 78 -24.57 -20.90 0.15
C SER A 78 -24.27 -19.62 0.91
N LEU A 79 -23.00 -19.27 1.05
CA LEU A 79 -22.55 -17.99 1.59
C LEU A 79 -22.06 -17.11 0.45
N THR A 80 -22.71 -15.97 0.27
CA THR A 80 -22.25 -14.91 -0.62
C THR A 80 -21.47 -13.89 0.18
N VAL A 81 -20.27 -13.55 -0.27
CA VAL A 81 -19.41 -12.51 0.33
C VAL A 81 -19.16 -11.45 -0.72
N LYS A 82 -19.69 -10.25 -0.50
CA LYS A 82 -19.46 -9.09 -1.36
C LYS A 82 -18.54 -8.12 -0.66
N LEU A 83 -17.46 -7.71 -1.31
CA LEU A 83 -16.55 -6.69 -0.79
C LEU A 83 -16.63 -5.45 -1.67
N SER A 84 -16.49 -4.30 -1.03
CA SER A 84 -16.27 -3.00 -1.66
C SER A 84 -15.09 -2.33 -0.96
N ILE A 85 -13.98 -2.14 -1.67
CA ILE A 85 -12.74 -1.57 -1.13
C ILE A 85 -12.37 -0.32 -1.93
N THR A 86 -11.87 0.69 -1.21
CA THR A 86 -11.42 1.98 -1.74
C THR A 86 -9.99 2.24 -1.28
N GLY A 87 -9.22 2.93 -2.12
CA GLY A 87 -7.85 3.31 -1.79
C GLY A 87 -6.80 2.29 -2.24
N LEU A 88 -7.19 1.29 -3.03
CA LEU A 88 -6.25 0.34 -3.63
C LEU A 88 -5.39 1.02 -4.68
N VAL A 89 -4.25 0.42 -5.01
CA VAL A 89 -3.45 0.84 -6.17
C VAL A 89 -4.31 0.73 -7.43
N PRO A 90 -4.39 1.76 -8.30
CA PRO A 90 -5.17 1.64 -9.53
C PRO A 90 -4.76 0.44 -10.39
N HIS A 91 -5.75 -0.27 -10.96
CA HIS A 91 -5.55 -1.47 -11.80
C HIS A 91 -4.86 -2.67 -11.15
N SER A 92 -4.73 -2.68 -9.82
CA SER A 92 -4.11 -3.76 -9.07
C SER A 92 -5.02 -4.98 -8.89
N ILE A 93 -4.39 -6.09 -8.47
CA ILE A 93 -5.07 -7.34 -8.12
C ILE A 93 -4.76 -7.67 -6.67
N HIS A 94 -5.77 -7.99 -5.87
CA HIS A 94 -5.63 -8.28 -4.44
C HIS A 94 -6.29 -9.61 -4.08
N PRO A 95 -5.52 -10.61 -3.61
CA PRO A 95 -6.08 -11.83 -3.05
C PRO A 95 -6.88 -11.55 -1.78
N ASP A 96 -8.00 -12.22 -1.63
CA ASP A 96 -8.93 -12.06 -0.51
C ASP A 96 -9.32 -13.42 0.05
N HIS A 97 -9.40 -13.52 1.39
CA HIS A 97 -9.61 -14.78 2.09
C HIS A 97 -10.44 -14.58 3.37
N ILE A 98 -11.25 -15.60 3.71
CA ILE A 98 -11.74 -15.78 5.07
C ILE A 98 -10.73 -16.64 5.84
N HIS A 99 -10.25 -16.13 6.96
CA HIS A 99 -9.41 -16.86 7.92
C HIS A 99 -10.20 -17.16 9.20
N GLY A 100 -9.77 -18.19 9.93
CA GLY A 100 -10.24 -18.42 11.29
C GLY A 100 -9.60 -17.43 12.26
N GLY A 101 -10.19 -17.20 13.43
CA GLY A 101 -9.65 -16.30 14.47
C GLY A 101 -10.25 -14.90 14.43
N SER A 102 -9.39 -13.89 14.64
CA SER A 102 -9.74 -12.46 14.63
C SER A 102 -8.60 -11.62 14.03
N CYS A 103 -8.84 -10.37 13.67
CA CYS A 103 -7.83 -9.46 13.13
C CYS A 103 -6.58 -9.35 14.02
N THR A 104 -6.73 -9.50 15.33
CA THR A 104 -5.62 -9.46 16.29
C THR A 104 -4.88 -10.80 16.40
N ILE A 105 -5.57 -11.92 16.19
CA ILE A 105 -5.02 -13.27 16.28
C ILE A 105 -5.54 -14.08 15.08
N PRO A 106 -4.94 -13.89 13.90
CA PRO A 106 -5.36 -14.62 12.71
C PRO A 106 -4.97 -16.09 12.82
N GLY A 107 -5.87 -16.93 12.33
CA GLY A 107 -5.69 -18.36 12.19
C GLY A 107 -5.51 -18.77 10.73
N ARG A 108 -5.67 -20.08 10.48
CA ARG A 108 -5.56 -20.65 9.14
C ARG A 108 -6.59 -20.07 8.18
N LEU A 109 -6.26 -20.09 6.90
CA LEU A 109 -7.21 -19.87 5.81
C LEU A 109 -8.35 -20.89 5.90
N ILE A 110 -9.59 -20.41 5.77
CA ILE A 110 -10.80 -21.23 5.77
C ILE A 110 -11.40 -21.28 4.36
N TYR A 111 -11.63 -20.11 3.74
CA TYR A 111 -12.19 -20.03 2.40
C TYR A 111 -11.40 -19.05 1.53
N PRO A 112 -10.97 -19.47 0.33
CA PRO A 112 -10.50 -18.51 -0.65
C PRO A 112 -11.68 -17.73 -1.22
N LEU A 113 -11.48 -16.44 -1.46
CA LEU A 113 -12.44 -15.56 -2.13
C LEU A 113 -11.91 -15.19 -3.53
N GLN A 114 -12.80 -14.65 -4.37
CA GLN A 114 -12.40 -14.06 -5.63
C GLN A 114 -11.43 -12.92 -5.38
N TYR A 115 -10.44 -12.79 -6.28
CA TYR A 115 -9.53 -11.66 -6.25
C TYR A 115 -10.29 -10.35 -6.47
N ILE A 116 -9.86 -9.33 -5.75
CA ILE A 116 -10.34 -7.97 -5.87
C ILE A 116 -9.49 -7.28 -6.94
N ILE A 117 -10.14 -6.70 -7.94
CA ILE A 117 -9.46 -5.99 -9.03
C ILE A 117 -9.85 -4.51 -8.95
N ALA A 118 -8.86 -3.65 -8.72
CA ALA A 118 -9.08 -2.21 -8.62
C ALA A 118 -9.29 -1.60 -10.00
N ASP A 119 -10.21 -0.64 -10.08
CA ASP A 119 -10.39 0.20 -11.25
C ASP A 119 -9.30 1.29 -11.34
N ALA A 120 -9.42 2.17 -12.34
CA ALA A 120 -8.48 3.27 -12.57
C ALA A 120 -8.43 4.31 -11.44
N THR A 121 -9.38 4.28 -10.50
CA THR A 121 -9.50 5.21 -9.38
C THR A 121 -9.16 4.58 -8.02
N GLY A 122 -8.73 3.31 -8.02
CA GLY A 122 -8.40 2.58 -6.80
C GLY A 122 -9.61 2.03 -6.05
N ASN A 123 -10.77 1.92 -6.72
CA ASN A 123 -11.98 1.32 -6.16
C ASN A 123 -12.20 -0.08 -6.73
N ALA A 124 -12.73 -0.99 -5.92
CA ALA A 124 -13.01 -2.35 -6.34
C ALA A 124 -14.25 -2.92 -5.67
N THR A 125 -14.95 -3.80 -6.40
CA THR A 125 -15.96 -4.68 -5.82
C THR A 125 -15.73 -6.11 -6.27
N ALA A 126 -15.80 -7.07 -5.36
CA ALA A 126 -15.72 -8.50 -5.67
C ALA A 126 -16.88 -9.25 -5.01
N THR A 127 -17.35 -10.34 -5.61
CA THR A 127 -18.42 -11.16 -5.04
C THR A 127 -18.07 -12.64 -5.16
N SER A 128 -17.89 -13.27 -4.00
CA SER A 128 -17.61 -14.69 -3.89
C SER A 128 -18.86 -15.45 -3.47
N THR A 129 -19.02 -16.68 -3.97
CA THR A 129 -20.07 -17.59 -3.51
C THR A 129 -19.43 -18.89 -3.06
N ILE A 130 -19.54 -19.20 -1.77
CA ILE A 130 -19.04 -20.42 -1.16
C ILE A 130 -20.22 -21.36 -0.94
N LYS A 131 -20.08 -22.61 -1.39
CA LYS A 131 -21.12 -23.64 -1.25
C LYS A 131 -20.86 -24.51 -0.03
N ASN A 132 -21.87 -25.28 0.36
CA ASN A 132 -21.82 -26.26 1.45
C ASN A 132 -21.54 -25.65 2.83
N ILE A 133 -22.00 -24.43 3.07
CA ILE A 133 -22.00 -23.80 4.39
C ILE A 133 -23.26 -24.23 5.13
N THR A 134 -23.16 -25.24 5.99
CA THR A 134 -24.31 -25.82 6.70
C THR A 134 -24.72 -25.03 7.93
N ASP A 135 -23.75 -24.42 8.61
CA ASP A 135 -23.94 -23.86 9.96
C ASP A 135 -24.14 -22.34 9.94
N GLY A 136 -24.23 -21.75 8.75
CA GLY A 136 -24.36 -20.31 8.54
C GLY A 136 -23.10 -19.50 8.83
N ILE A 137 -23.29 -18.20 9.05
CA ILE A 137 -22.22 -17.28 9.44
C ILE A 137 -22.00 -17.43 10.94
N PRO A 138 -20.81 -17.84 11.42
CA PRO A 138 -20.58 -18.09 12.83
C PRO A 138 -20.66 -16.81 13.66
N ALA A 139 -20.97 -16.96 14.95
CA ALA A 139 -21.07 -15.82 15.87
C ALA A 139 -19.76 -15.02 15.99
N THR A 140 -18.63 -15.71 15.96
CA THR A 140 -17.26 -15.17 16.01
C THR A 140 -16.31 -16.18 15.37
N GLY A 141 -15.04 -15.80 15.25
CA GLY A 141 -13.96 -16.74 14.91
C GLY A 141 -13.69 -16.85 13.43
N TRP A 142 -14.31 -16.00 12.60
CA TRP A 142 -13.87 -15.71 11.25
C TRP A 142 -13.47 -14.24 11.14
N LEU A 143 -12.50 -13.97 10.26
CA LEU A 143 -12.10 -12.65 9.82
C LEU A 143 -11.92 -12.67 8.29
N ILE A 144 -11.92 -11.49 7.67
CA ILE A 144 -11.63 -11.31 6.25
C ILE A 144 -10.33 -10.53 6.11
N TYR A 145 -9.46 -10.99 5.22
CA TYR A 145 -8.24 -10.28 4.82
C TYR A 145 -8.23 -9.96 3.35
N VAL A 146 -7.93 -8.70 3.02
CA VAL A 146 -7.44 -8.34 1.70
C VAL A 146 -5.93 -8.22 1.79
N HIS A 147 -5.21 -8.99 0.97
CA HIS A 147 -3.75 -8.96 0.90
C HIS A 147 -3.26 -7.91 -0.10
N ASN A 148 -2.02 -7.46 0.07
CA ASN A 148 -1.38 -6.52 -0.86
C ASN A 148 -1.31 -7.05 -2.30
N GLY A 149 -1.10 -8.35 -2.46
CA GLY A 149 -1.12 -9.01 -3.77
C GLY A 149 0.06 -8.65 -4.68
N PRO A 150 0.07 -9.11 -5.94
CA PRO A 150 -1.06 -9.75 -6.61
C PRO A 150 -1.23 -11.25 -6.38
N TYR A 151 -0.18 -11.98 -5.97
CA TYR A 151 -0.21 -13.45 -5.95
C TYR A 151 0.21 -14.08 -4.62
N VAL A 152 0.38 -13.28 -3.55
CA VAL A 152 0.85 -13.73 -2.22
C VAL A 152 2.12 -14.60 -2.29
N THR A 153 3.09 -14.21 -3.13
CA THR A 153 4.35 -14.99 -3.30
C THR A 153 5.54 -14.43 -2.53
N THR A 154 5.43 -13.23 -1.99
CA THR A 154 6.45 -12.59 -1.14
C THR A 154 5.80 -12.06 0.13
N ASP A 155 6.61 -11.72 1.14
CA ASP A 155 6.12 -11.13 2.38
C ASP A 155 5.33 -9.83 2.15
N ALA A 156 5.81 -8.99 1.23
CA ALA A 156 5.12 -7.75 0.87
C ALA A 156 3.76 -8.02 0.22
N GLN A 157 3.67 -9.01 -0.69
CA GLN A 157 2.41 -9.38 -1.33
C GLN A 157 1.45 -10.09 -0.36
N SER A 158 1.99 -10.84 0.58
CA SER A 158 1.23 -11.63 1.55
C SER A 158 0.73 -10.80 2.72
N LEU A 159 1.18 -9.55 2.88
CA LEU A 159 0.76 -8.65 3.94
C LEU A 159 -0.74 -8.35 3.84
N PRO A 160 -1.55 -8.66 4.87
CA PRO A 160 -2.91 -8.14 4.98
C PRO A 160 -2.93 -6.61 5.06
N ILE A 161 -3.46 -5.95 4.03
CA ILE A 161 -3.58 -4.49 3.98
C ILE A 161 -4.92 -4.01 4.55
N THR A 162 -5.93 -4.88 4.61
CA THR A 162 -7.13 -4.61 5.41
C THR A 162 -7.57 -5.86 6.17
N CYS A 163 -8.28 -5.63 7.27
CA CYS A 163 -8.93 -6.67 8.04
C CYS A 163 -10.33 -6.27 8.50
N GLY A 164 -11.22 -7.26 8.61
CA GLY A 164 -12.50 -7.12 9.27
C GLY A 164 -12.92 -8.40 10.01
N ASP A 165 -13.21 -8.28 11.30
CA ASP A 165 -13.77 -9.36 12.11
C ASP A 165 -15.23 -9.63 11.74
N ILE A 166 -15.58 -10.89 11.51
CA ILE A 166 -16.96 -11.30 11.28
C ILE A 166 -17.60 -11.61 12.63
N ILE A 167 -18.51 -10.73 13.06
CA ILE A 167 -19.22 -10.80 14.35
C ILE A 167 -20.72 -10.95 14.08
N ASN A 168 -21.30 -12.09 14.48
CA ASN A 168 -22.70 -12.45 14.22
C ASN A 168 -23.41 -13.10 15.44
N PRO A 169 -23.42 -12.48 16.63
CA PRO A 169 -23.97 -13.10 17.84
C PRO A 169 -25.46 -13.44 17.73
N ALA A 170 -26.20 -12.79 16.84
CA ALA A 170 -27.63 -13.02 16.62
C ALA A 170 -27.93 -14.14 15.60
N ALA A 171 -26.90 -14.83 15.09
CA ALA A 171 -27.05 -15.82 14.00
C ALA A 171 -27.84 -15.27 12.80
N ALA A 172 -27.61 -13.99 12.46
CA ALA A 172 -28.24 -13.34 11.35
C ALA A 172 -27.80 -13.99 10.03
N LYS A 173 -28.70 -13.98 9.05
CA LYS A 173 -28.41 -14.45 7.68
C LYS A 173 -27.63 -13.42 6.86
N SER A 174 -27.58 -12.17 7.31
CA SER A 174 -26.78 -11.12 6.68
C SER A 174 -25.97 -10.36 7.73
N VAL A 175 -24.69 -10.14 7.45
CA VAL A 175 -23.73 -9.48 8.34
C VAL A 175 -22.89 -8.50 7.52
N ALA A 176 -22.82 -7.25 7.99
CA ALA A 176 -21.94 -6.25 7.42
C ALA A 176 -20.67 -6.13 8.28
N VAL A 177 -19.51 -6.15 7.64
CA VAL A 177 -18.19 -6.07 8.26
C VAL A 177 -17.48 -4.83 7.73
N ASN A 178 -16.92 -4.01 8.62
CA ASN A 178 -16.07 -2.91 8.19
C ASN A 178 -14.66 -3.46 7.95
N MET A 179 -14.09 -3.15 6.78
CA MET A 179 -12.72 -3.49 6.43
C MET A 179 -11.84 -2.28 6.76
N THR A 180 -10.95 -2.44 7.72
CA THR A 180 -10.10 -1.35 8.25
C THR A 180 -8.65 -1.85 8.42
N THR A 181 -7.85 -1.16 9.22
CA THR A 181 -6.45 -1.50 9.52
C THR A 181 -6.30 -2.97 9.93
N SER A 182 -5.31 -3.66 9.38
CA SER A 182 -4.81 -4.90 9.98
C SER A 182 -3.79 -4.58 11.10
N THR A 183 -3.32 -5.59 11.83
CA THR A 183 -2.24 -5.45 12.82
C THR A 183 -0.84 -5.55 12.21
N GLU A 184 -0.75 -5.51 10.88
CA GLU A 184 0.51 -5.67 10.16
C GLU A 184 1.31 -4.37 10.11
N ARG A 185 2.55 -4.51 9.65
CA ARG A 185 3.51 -3.41 9.56
C ARG A 185 2.94 -2.26 8.73
N ASP A 186 3.09 -1.05 9.27
CA ASP A 186 2.63 0.23 8.70
C ASP A 186 1.11 0.40 8.56
N GLN A 187 0.29 -0.63 8.79
CA GLN A 187 -1.16 -0.56 8.56
C GLN A 187 -1.90 0.26 9.62
N ALA A 188 -1.27 0.50 10.78
CA ALA A 188 -1.80 1.40 11.80
C ALA A 188 -1.45 2.88 11.55
N ALA A 189 -0.75 3.20 10.46
CA ALA A 189 -0.26 4.54 10.22
C ALA A 189 -1.40 5.57 10.07
N SER A 190 -1.15 6.78 10.56
CA SER A 190 -2.07 7.91 10.44
C SER A 190 -1.34 9.23 10.71
N GLY A 191 -1.98 10.35 10.40
CA GLY A 191 -1.37 11.65 10.67
C GLY A 191 -2.13 12.84 10.09
N ALA A 192 -1.37 13.90 9.79
CA ALA A 192 -1.91 15.12 9.21
C ALA A 192 -0.88 15.82 8.31
N VAL A 193 -1.40 16.56 7.33
CA VAL A 193 -0.63 17.43 6.46
C VAL A 193 -1.15 18.85 6.55
N GLN A 194 -0.22 19.81 6.57
CA GLN A 194 -0.50 21.22 6.37
C GLN A 194 0.27 21.72 5.16
N LEU A 195 -0.45 22.36 4.25
CA LEU A 195 0.09 23.05 3.09
C LEU A 195 0.03 24.55 3.34
N THR A 196 1.12 25.29 3.11
CA THR A 196 1.14 26.76 3.23
C THR A 196 1.79 27.36 1.99
N LEU A 197 1.08 28.23 1.29
CA LEU A 197 1.59 28.91 0.10
C LEU A 197 2.04 30.34 0.44
N ARG A 198 3.25 30.71 0.03
CA ARG A 198 3.84 32.07 0.16
C ARG A 198 4.46 32.49 -1.17
N GLY A 199 3.79 33.39 -1.89
CA GLY A 199 4.13 33.64 -3.30
C GLY A 199 3.93 32.36 -4.10
N GLU A 200 4.97 31.89 -4.79
CA GLU A 200 4.95 30.64 -5.57
C GLU A 200 5.63 29.45 -4.85
N GLN A 201 5.91 29.59 -3.54
CA GLN A 201 6.53 28.53 -2.75
C GLN A 201 5.50 27.87 -1.84
N LEU A 202 5.26 26.58 -2.05
CA LEU A 202 4.45 25.72 -1.21
C LEU A 202 5.33 25.07 -0.14
N THR A 203 5.01 25.30 1.12
CA THR A 203 5.56 24.56 2.26
C THR A 203 4.63 23.40 2.59
N VAL A 204 5.17 22.20 2.70
CA VAL A 204 4.46 20.98 3.09
C VAL A 204 4.98 20.54 4.45
N ASN A 205 4.11 20.56 5.47
CA ASN A 205 4.37 19.99 6.79
C ASN A 205 3.60 18.68 6.92
N LEU A 206 4.31 17.55 6.96
CA LEU A 206 3.72 16.22 7.07
C LEU A 206 4.12 15.59 8.40
N LYS A 207 3.12 15.19 9.18
CA LYS A 207 3.31 14.48 10.45
C LYS A 207 2.59 13.14 10.38
N LEU A 208 3.30 12.07 10.69
CA LEU A 208 2.76 10.70 10.71
C LEU A 208 3.19 9.99 11.99
N THR A 209 2.42 8.99 12.37
CA THR A 209 2.70 8.06 13.47
C THR A 209 2.26 6.66 13.06
N GLY A 210 2.73 5.62 13.75
CA GLY A 210 2.31 4.24 13.50
C GLY A 210 3.01 3.54 12.33
N LEU A 211 4.10 4.13 11.82
CA LEU A 211 4.99 3.48 10.86
C LEU A 211 5.98 2.56 11.58
N GLN A 212 6.54 1.60 10.85
CA GLN A 212 7.63 0.76 11.32
C GLN A 212 8.86 1.64 11.62
N PRO A 213 9.50 1.52 12.79
CA PRO A 213 10.69 2.33 13.10
C PRO A 213 11.81 2.19 12.07
N GLY A 214 12.38 3.32 11.64
CA GLY A 214 13.48 3.38 10.67
C GLY A 214 13.08 3.08 9.21
N SER A 215 11.79 2.86 8.93
CA SER A 215 11.31 2.62 7.58
C SER A 215 11.37 3.90 6.72
N THR A 216 11.36 3.71 5.39
CA THR A 216 11.36 4.81 4.42
C THR A 216 10.21 4.62 3.45
N HIS A 217 9.41 5.67 3.25
CA HIS A 217 8.18 5.63 2.46
C HIS A 217 8.10 6.81 1.49
N PRO A 218 7.78 6.60 0.21
CA PRO A 218 7.46 7.68 -0.71
C PRO A 218 6.19 8.42 -0.28
N ALA A 219 6.20 9.74 -0.37
CA ALA A 219 5.04 10.59 -0.13
C ALA A 219 4.73 11.44 -1.36
N GLN A 220 3.46 11.66 -1.66
CA GLN A 220 3.03 12.36 -2.87
C GLN A 220 1.81 13.24 -2.61
N ILE A 221 1.69 14.32 -3.39
CA ILE A 221 0.44 15.08 -3.57
C ILE A 221 -0.10 14.70 -4.94
N ASN A 222 -1.35 14.25 -4.97
CA ASN A 222 -2.03 13.77 -6.17
C ASN A 222 -3.33 14.56 -6.40
N ALA A 223 -3.81 14.57 -7.63
CA ALA A 223 -5.09 15.17 -8.00
C ALA A 223 -6.24 14.21 -7.72
N GLY A 224 -7.38 14.73 -7.26
CA GLY A 224 -8.56 13.94 -6.92
C GLY A 224 -8.79 13.85 -5.42
N SER A 225 -9.14 12.66 -4.95
CA SER A 225 -9.34 12.34 -3.52
C SER A 225 -8.89 10.92 -3.21
N CYS A 226 -8.78 10.57 -1.93
CA CYS A 226 -8.53 9.20 -1.48
C CYS A 226 -9.57 8.20 -2.01
N ALA A 227 -10.81 8.65 -2.22
CA ALA A 227 -11.89 7.85 -2.76
C ALA A 227 -11.95 7.83 -4.30
N LYS A 228 -11.22 8.72 -4.96
CA LYS A 228 -11.16 8.82 -6.42
C LYS A 228 -9.77 9.29 -6.81
N GLN A 229 -8.84 8.34 -6.79
CA GLN A 229 -7.44 8.62 -7.04
C GLN A 229 -7.24 9.13 -8.47
N GLY A 230 -6.29 10.05 -8.61
CA GLY A 230 -5.86 10.62 -9.88
C GLY A 230 -4.36 10.86 -9.90
N ASN A 231 -3.92 11.59 -10.92
CA ASN A 231 -2.50 11.71 -11.28
C ASN A 231 -1.65 12.42 -10.23
N LEU A 232 -0.36 12.09 -10.24
CA LEU A 232 0.68 12.81 -9.50
C LEU A 232 0.70 14.30 -9.85
N VAL A 233 0.67 15.13 -8.82
CA VAL A 233 0.83 16.59 -8.91
C VAL A 233 2.23 16.97 -8.45
N HIS A 234 2.62 16.52 -7.25
CA HIS A 234 3.93 16.80 -6.68
C HIS A 234 4.51 15.57 -5.99
N GLN A 235 5.70 15.16 -6.42
CA GLN A 235 6.52 14.20 -5.68
C GLN A 235 7.12 14.90 -4.46
N LEU A 236 6.97 14.31 -3.27
CA LEU A 236 7.64 14.78 -2.06
C LEU A 236 8.91 13.96 -1.82
N PRO A 237 9.85 14.45 -0.99
CA PRO A 237 10.90 13.60 -0.44
C PRO A 237 10.29 12.39 0.28
N ASN A 238 11.02 11.28 0.28
CA ASN A 238 10.61 10.13 1.09
C ASN A 238 10.55 10.54 2.56
N VAL A 239 9.52 10.09 3.26
CA VAL A 239 9.45 10.18 4.71
C VAL A 239 10.25 9.04 5.32
N VAL A 240 10.96 9.33 6.40
CA VAL A 240 11.72 8.34 7.16
C VAL A 240 11.18 8.34 8.58
N ALA A 241 10.67 7.19 9.02
CA ALA A 241 10.15 7.03 10.37
C ALA A 241 11.30 7.03 11.38
N ASP A 242 11.16 7.75 12.49
CA ASP A 242 12.12 7.73 13.58
C ASP A 242 12.07 6.39 14.36
N ALA A 243 12.85 6.28 15.43
CA ALA A 243 12.91 5.09 16.27
C ALA A 243 11.57 4.74 16.97
N SER A 244 10.62 5.68 17.01
CA SER A 244 9.27 5.50 17.56
C SER A 244 8.21 5.33 16.47
N GLY A 245 8.58 5.26 15.19
CA GLY A 245 7.62 5.14 14.10
C GLY A 245 6.94 6.46 13.72
N ASN A 246 7.51 7.60 14.10
CA ASN A 246 6.94 8.92 13.82
C ASN A 246 7.70 9.63 12.69
N VAL A 247 6.98 10.51 11.98
CA VAL A 247 7.53 11.40 10.97
C VAL A 247 7.15 12.83 11.33
N ASN A 248 8.13 13.74 11.19
CA ASN A 248 7.89 15.18 11.17
C ASN A 248 8.72 15.80 10.04
N MET A 249 8.14 15.87 8.85
CA MET A 249 8.81 16.34 7.64
C MET A 249 8.32 17.73 7.27
N THR A 250 9.26 18.63 6.96
CA THR A 250 8.97 19.88 6.26
C THR A 250 9.72 19.89 4.93
N THR A 251 9.02 20.18 3.83
CA THR A 251 9.64 20.37 2.51
C THR A 251 9.04 21.57 1.78
N PHE A 252 9.75 22.03 0.75
CA PHE A 252 9.41 23.22 -0.04
C PHE A 252 9.33 22.86 -1.52
N ILE A 253 8.29 23.35 -2.18
CA ILE A 253 8.03 23.14 -3.61
C ILE A 253 7.86 24.53 -4.24
N GLY A 254 8.68 24.84 -5.25
CA GLY A 254 8.57 26.09 -6.00
C GLY A 254 7.56 26.00 -7.13
N ASN A 255 7.28 27.15 -7.77
CA ASN A 255 6.40 27.27 -8.93
C ASN A 255 4.97 26.74 -8.70
N VAL A 256 4.45 26.88 -7.47
CA VAL A 256 3.07 26.52 -7.13
C VAL A 256 2.24 27.79 -7.10
N SER A 257 1.27 27.93 -8.00
CA SER A 257 0.45 29.15 -8.09
C SER A 257 -0.73 29.18 -7.13
N ALA A 258 -1.25 28.01 -6.70
CA ALA A 258 -2.40 27.92 -5.81
C ALA A 258 -2.44 26.58 -5.06
N ILE A 259 -3.06 26.60 -3.88
CA ILE A 259 -3.62 25.39 -3.24
C ILE A 259 -5.11 25.38 -3.63
N PRO A 260 -5.61 24.34 -4.33
CA PRO A 260 -7.02 24.28 -4.70
C PRO A 260 -7.90 24.08 -3.46
N ALA A 261 -9.16 24.53 -3.53
CA ALA A 261 -10.09 24.39 -2.40
C ALA A 261 -10.38 22.92 -2.05
N THR A 262 -10.44 22.08 -3.08
CA THR A 262 -10.54 20.61 -3.03
C THR A 262 -9.81 20.03 -4.24
N GLY A 263 -9.65 18.71 -4.31
CA GLY A 263 -9.11 18.04 -5.49
C GLY A 263 -7.61 17.79 -5.43
N TRP A 264 -6.98 18.00 -4.28
CA TRP A 264 -5.70 17.40 -3.93
C TRP A 264 -5.88 16.42 -2.78
N TYR A 265 -5.12 15.34 -2.80
CA TYR A 265 -4.95 14.44 -1.65
C TYR A 265 -3.48 14.10 -1.48
N VAL A 266 -3.10 13.73 -0.26
CA VAL A 266 -1.75 13.28 0.08
C VAL A 266 -1.83 11.81 0.44
N ASN A 267 -0.94 11.01 -0.13
CA ASN A 267 -0.73 9.62 0.27
C ASN A 267 0.74 9.35 0.58
N VAL A 268 0.95 8.27 1.31
CA VAL A 268 2.27 7.70 1.59
C VAL A 268 2.22 6.21 1.28
N HIS A 269 3.24 5.70 0.61
CA HIS A 269 3.27 4.36 0.06
C HIS A 269 4.05 3.37 0.93
N TYR A 270 3.75 2.08 0.82
CA TYR A 270 4.35 1.03 1.65
C TYR A 270 5.86 0.91 1.47
N SER A 271 6.38 1.03 0.24
CA SER A 271 7.81 0.87 -0.04
C SER A 271 8.31 1.85 -1.10
N THR A 272 9.63 2.05 -1.17
CA THR A 272 10.28 2.88 -2.19
C THR A 272 10.21 2.30 -3.60
N ASP A 273 9.95 1.01 -3.75
CA ASP A 273 9.70 0.39 -5.06
C ASP A 273 8.23 0.52 -5.48
N VAL A 274 7.84 1.74 -5.85
CA VAL A 274 6.46 2.06 -6.29
C VAL A 274 6.15 1.61 -7.72
N MET A 275 7.13 1.00 -8.41
CA MET A 275 6.88 0.36 -9.70
C MET A 275 6.28 -1.04 -9.52
N ASN A 276 6.47 -1.63 -8.34
CA ASN A 276 5.80 -2.84 -7.92
C ASN A 276 4.47 -2.49 -7.23
N GLN A 277 3.40 -3.22 -7.55
CA GLN A 277 2.09 -3.05 -6.91
C GLN A 277 2.18 -3.04 -5.37
N ALA A 278 2.90 -4.01 -4.80
CA ALA A 278 2.98 -4.14 -3.34
C ALA A 278 3.69 -2.94 -2.70
N GLY A 279 4.68 -2.36 -3.39
CA GLY A 279 5.34 -1.15 -2.92
C GLY A 279 4.50 0.11 -3.15
N ALA A 280 3.68 0.13 -4.18
CA ALA A 280 2.78 1.23 -4.51
C ALA A 280 1.54 1.33 -3.59
N ASP A 281 1.28 0.32 -2.75
CA ASP A 281 0.17 0.34 -1.80
C ASP A 281 0.21 1.59 -0.92
N ALA A 282 -0.92 2.31 -0.86
CA ALA A 282 -1.01 3.55 -0.12
C ALA A 282 -1.42 3.26 1.33
N ILE A 283 -0.45 3.23 2.25
CA ILE A 283 -0.69 2.90 3.67
C ILE A 283 -1.46 3.99 4.41
N VAL A 284 -1.34 5.25 3.98
CA VAL A 284 -2.15 6.37 4.48
C VAL A 284 -2.57 7.29 3.35
N CYS A 285 -3.74 7.89 3.51
CA CYS A 285 -4.28 8.87 2.58
C CYS A 285 -5.10 9.94 3.32
N GLY A 286 -5.01 11.20 2.86
CA GLY A 286 -5.84 12.30 3.35
C GLY A 286 -6.16 13.33 2.27
N ASP A 287 -7.44 13.65 2.11
CA ASP A 287 -7.90 14.74 1.25
C ASP A 287 -7.48 16.09 1.81
N VAL A 288 -7.02 16.99 0.94
CA VAL A 288 -6.64 18.35 1.31
C VAL A 288 -7.81 19.30 1.06
N THR A 289 -8.16 20.05 2.10
CA THR A 289 -9.16 21.12 2.05
C THR A 289 -8.54 22.45 2.46
N LYS A 290 -8.89 23.52 1.76
CA LYS A 290 -8.45 24.89 2.05
C LYS A 290 -9.39 25.59 3.02
#